data_AF-A0A0B7K3V8-F1
#
_entry.id   AF-A0A0B7K3V8-F1
#
_cell.length_a   1.000
_cell.length_b   1.000
_cell.length_c   1.000
_cell.angle_alpha   90.00
_cell.angle_beta   90.00
_cell.angle_gamma   90.00
#
_symmetry.space_group_name_H-M   'P 1'
#
loop_
_entity.id
_entity.type
_entity.pdbx_description
1 polymer ?
#
loop_
_entity_poly.entity_id
_entity_poly.type
_entity_poly.pdbx_seq_one_letter_code
_entity_poly.pdbx_strand_id
1 'polypeptide(L)'
;MSWLCVNANPHYVRAISLGFVIGVGNFAAFLASYAYIKTSAPRYVEGHSINIAFNACLLLVGAASLWWMRRENARRERGDRDHRLQDLPPGVSRTEHEMLLGWDHPRFRFHM
;
A
#
# COMPACT_ATOMS: atom_id res chain seq x y z
N MET A 1 -8.75 -0.68 5.79
CA MET A 1 -9.26 -0.52 4.40
C MET A 1 -9.46 0.93 4.00
N SER A 2 -10.00 1.80 4.87
CA SER A 2 -10.25 3.21 4.55
C SER A 2 -9.02 3.97 4.05
N TRP A 3 -7.86 3.76 4.67
CA TRP A 3 -6.60 4.40 4.27
C TRP A 3 -6.21 4.09 2.80
N LEU A 4 -6.37 2.85 2.35
CA LEU A 4 -6.05 2.44 0.98
C LEU A 4 -6.98 3.14 -0.01
N CYS A 5 -8.28 3.24 0.31
CA CYS A 5 -9.27 3.88 -0.56
C CYS A 5 -9.01 5.37 -0.79
N VAL A 6 -8.43 6.05 0.21
CA VAL A 6 -8.12 7.49 0.14
C VAL A 6 -6.81 7.73 -0.61
N ASN A 7 -5.82 6.86 -0.42
CA ASN A 7 -4.49 7.04 -1.00
C ASN A 7 -4.32 6.41 -2.39
N ALA A 8 -5.17 5.45 -2.78
CA ALA A 8 -5.15 4.85 -4.11
C ALA A 8 -5.93 5.73 -5.10
N ASN A 9 -5.17 6.45 -5.94
CA ASN A 9 -5.69 7.28 -7.02
C ASN A 9 -4.88 6.95 -8.29
N PRO A 10 -5.49 6.73 -9.47
CA PRO A 10 -6.91 6.86 -9.85
C PRO A 10 -7.82 5.70 -9.47
N HIS A 11 -9.11 5.83 -9.78
CA HIS A 11 -10.18 4.89 -9.43
C HIS A 11 -9.92 3.43 -9.87
N TYR A 12 -9.26 3.22 -11.01
CA TYR A 12 -8.89 1.88 -11.48
C TYR A 12 -7.80 1.24 -10.61
N VAL A 13 -6.79 1.99 -10.18
CA VAL A 13 -5.74 1.53 -9.24
C VAL A 13 -6.39 1.15 -7.91
N ARG A 14 -7.34 1.97 -7.44
CA ARG A 14 -8.08 1.68 -6.21
C ARG A 14 -8.85 0.37 -6.28
N ALA A 15 -9.57 0.12 -7.38
CA ALA A 15 -10.34 -1.11 -7.56
C ALA A 15 -9.43 -2.35 -7.55
N ILE A 16 -8.31 -2.31 -8.27
CA ILE A 16 -7.33 -3.40 -8.32
C ILE A 16 -6.70 -3.62 -6.94
N SER A 17 -6.30 -2.54 -6.26
CA SER A 17 -5.67 -2.60 -4.94
C SER A 17 -6.61 -3.22 -3.90
N LEU A 18 -7.90 -2.85 -3.94
CA LEU A 18 -8.90 -3.44 -3.06
C LEU A 18 -9.10 -4.93 -3.34
N GLY A 19 -9.23 -5.31 -4.61
CA GLY A 19 -9.35 -6.71 -5.00
C GLY A 19 -8.15 -7.53 -4.54
N PHE A 20 -6.94 -6.98 -4.67
CA PHE A 20 -5.70 -7.63 -4.22
C PHE A 20 -5.69 -7.86 -2.71
N VAL A 21 -6.03 -6.84 -1.90
CA VAL A 21 -6.05 -6.99 -0.43
C VAL A 21 -7.08 -8.02 0.02
N ILE A 22 -8.25 -8.06 -0.62
CA ILE A 22 -9.27 -9.07 -0.34
C ILE A 22 -8.76 -10.47 -0.72
N GLY A 23 -8.12 -10.60 -1.89
CA GLY A 23 -7.53 -11.86 -2.36
C GLY A 23 -6.50 -12.41 -1.36
N VAL A 24 -5.54 -11.57 -0.95
CA VAL A 24 -4.54 -11.93 0.07
C VAL A 24 -5.19 -12.31 1.39
N GLY A 25 -6.23 -11.59 1.82
CA GLY A 25 -6.99 -11.91 3.02
C GLY A 25 -7.59 -13.32 2.99
N ASN A 26 -8.15 -13.74 1.85
CA ASN A 26 -8.69 -15.08 1.69
C ASN A 26 -7.60 -16.16 1.72
N PHE A 27 -6.45 -15.92 1.07
CA PHE A 27 -5.31 -16.84 1.13
C PHE A 27 -4.76 -16.99 2.56
N ALA A 28 -4.67 -15.90 3.31
CA ALA A 28 -4.23 -15.93 4.70
C ALA A 28 -5.21 -16.72 5.59
N ALA A 29 -6.53 -16.58 5.39
CA ALA A 29 -7.54 -17.35 6.11
C ALA A 29 -7.46 -18.86 5.81
N PHE A 30 -7.21 -19.21 4.55
CA PHE A 30 -6.95 -20.60 4.16
C PHE A 30 -5.69 -21.14 4.86
N LEU A 31 -4.57 -20.41 4.81
CA LEU A 31 -3.33 -20.82 5.47
C LEU A 31 -3.49 -20.97 7.00
N ALA A 32 -4.23 -20.06 7.63
CA ALA A 32 -4.51 -20.11 9.07
C ALA A 32 -5.25 -21.39 9.48
N SER A 33 -6.07 -21.96 8.60
CA SER A 33 -6.80 -23.21 8.84
C SER A 33 -5.86 -24.43 8.92
N TYR A 34 -4.68 -24.36 8.29
CA TYR A 34 -3.66 -25.41 8.33
C TYR A 34 -2.52 -25.12 9.33
N ALA A 35 -2.52 -23.95 9.97
CA ALA A 35 -1.45 -23.53 10.88
C ALA A 35 -1.49 -24.22 12.27
N TYR A 36 -2.64 -24.78 12.66
CA TYR A 36 -2.80 -25.45 13.97
C TYR A 36 -2.84 -26.97 13.81
N ILE A 37 -1.66 -27.58 13.72
CA ILE A 37 -1.53 -29.04 13.61
C ILE A 37 -1.62 -29.68 15.00
N LYS A 38 -2.37 -30.78 15.12
CA LYS A 38 -2.56 -31.53 16.40
C LYS A 38 -1.27 -32.12 16.97
N THR A 39 -0.21 -32.25 16.17
CA THR A 39 1.10 -32.77 16.60
C THR A 39 1.87 -31.84 17.53
N SER A 40 1.50 -30.54 17.59
CA SER A 40 2.23 -29.52 18.36
C SER A 40 1.56 -29.19 19.71
N ALA A 41 0.62 -30.02 20.16
CA ALA A 41 0.00 -29.94 21.49
C ALA A 41 1.02 -30.28 22.60
N PRO A 42 0.92 -29.70 23.82
CA PRO A 42 -0.15 -28.83 24.34
C PRO A 42 0.12 -27.32 24.20
N ARG A 43 1.33 -26.91 23.83
CA ARG A 43 1.74 -25.49 23.82
C ARG A 43 1.54 -24.76 22.48
N TYR A 44 1.32 -25.48 21.37
CA TYR A 44 1.07 -24.90 20.03
C TYR A 44 2.03 -23.75 19.67
N VAL A 45 3.33 -23.94 19.94
CA VAL A 45 4.37 -22.91 19.80
C VAL A 45 4.48 -22.43 18.35
N GLU A 46 4.34 -23.34 17.39
CA GLU A 46 4.40 -23.03 15.95
C GLU A 46 3.31 -22.04 15.54
N GLY A 47 2.05 -22.29 15.92
CA GLY A 47 0.94 -21.39 15.60
C GLY A 47 1.09 -20.00 16.20
N HIS A 48 1.55 -19.89 17.46
CA HIS A 48 1.81 -18.60 18.09
C HIS A 48 2.99 -17.86 17.45
N SER A 49 4.07 -18.58 17.11
CA SER A 49 5.24 -17.99 16.47
C SER A 49 4.91 -17.38 15.09
N ILE A 50 4.08 -18.07 14.30
CA ILE A 50 3.61 -17.59 12.99
C ILE A 50 2.77 -16.33 13.19
N ASN A 51 1.81 -16.33 14.12
CA ASN A 51 0.98 -15.16 14.38
C ASN A 51 1.80 -13.94 14.85
N ILE A 52 2.75 -14.14 15.76
CA ILE A 52 3.62 -13.06 16.24
C ILE A 52 4.51 -12.54 15.10
N ALA A 53 5.06 -13.41 14.26
CA ALA A 53 5.86 -13.02 13.11
C ALA A 53 5.05 -12.19 12.10
N PHE A 54 3.83 -12.62 11.76
CA PHE A 54 2.94 -11.87 10.87
C PHE A 54 2.51 -10.54 11.47
N ASN A 55 2.23 -10.49 12.77
CA ASN A 55 1.85 -9.25 13.45
C ASN A 55 3.02 -8.26 13.51
N ALA A 56 4.23 -8.74 13.83
CA ALA A 56 5.44 -7.92 13.80
C ALA A 56 5.73 -7.39 12.38
N CYS A 57 5.60 -8.23 11.36
CA CYS A 57 5.73 -7.83 9.97
C CYS A 57 4.72 -6.73 9.59
N LEU A 58 3.45 -6.90 9.99
CA LEU A 58 2.39 -5.91 9.74
C LEU A 58 2.73 -4.55 10.40
N LEU A 59 3.19 -4.56 11.64
CA LEU A 59 3.61 -3.34 12.35
C LEU A 59 4.78 -2.65 11.65
N LEU A 60 5.78 -3.41 11.22
CA LEU A 60 6.95 -2.88 10.50
C LEU A 60 6.55 -2.25 9.16
N VAL A 61 5.73 -2.95 8.37
CA VAL A 61 5.24 -2.44 7.09
C VAL A 61 4.38 -1.21 7.28
N GLY A 62 3.51 -1.18 8.29
CA GLY A 62 2.70 -0.01 8.63
C GLY A 62 3.56 1.21 9.01
N ALA A 63 4.53 1.03 9.89
CA ALA A 63 5.45 2.09 10.31
C ALA A 63 6.30 2.60 9.14
N ALA A 64 6.83 1.70 8.32
CA ALA A 64 7.61 2.05 7.12
C ALA A 64 6.77 2.83 6.11
N SER A 65 5.52 2.42 5.90
CA SER A 65 4.59 3.10 4.99
C SER A 65 4.26 4.52 5.48
N LEU A 66 4.01 4.69 6.79
CA LEU A 66 3.80 6.01 7.40
C LEU A 66 5.02 6.91 7.25
N TRP A 67 6.21 6.39 7.52
CA TRP A 67 7.46 7.14 7.36
C TRP A 67 7.68 7.55 5.90
N TRP A 68 7.47 6.63 4.96
CA TRP A 68 7.60 6.88 3.53
C TRP A 68 6.65 7.96 3.05
N MET A 69 5.36 7.89 3.43
CA MET A 69 4.37 8.91 3.07
C MET A 69 4.75 10.30 3.60
N ARG A 70 5.21 10.40 4.85
CA ARG A 70 5.66 11.68 5.43
C ARG A 70 6.85 12.23 4.67
N ARG A 71 7.84 11.38 4.36
CA ARG A 71 9.02 11.77 3.59
C ARG A 71 8.65 12.22 2.17
N GLU A 72 7.73 11.53 1.52
CA GLU A 72 7.31 11.85 0.16
C GLU A 72 6.46 13.12 0.10
N ASN A 73 5.56 13.34 1.07
CA ASN A 73 4.84 14.61 1.19
C ASN A 73 5.81 15.78 1.41
N ALA A 74 6.82 15.63 2.29
CA ALA A 74 7.83 16.67 2.51
C ALA A 74 8.68 16.95 1.26
N ARG A 75 8.98 15.94 0.44
CA ARG A 75 9.65 16.13 -0.87
C ARG A 75 8.78 16.92 -1.84
N ARG A 76 7.48 16.62 -1.89
CA ARG A 76 6.52 17.33 -2.74
C ARG A 76 6.19 18.74 -2.24
N GLU A 77 6.43 19.05 -0.96
CA GLU A 77 6.34 20.40 -0.43
C GLU A 77 7.53 21.27 -0.83
N ARG A 78 8.72 20.67 -0.98
CA ARG A 78 9.92 21.36 -1.45
C ARG A 78 9.97 21.60 -2.97
N GLY A 79 8.97 21.11 -3.72
CA GLY A 79 8.96 21.20 -5.19
C GLY A 79 9.88 20.18 -5.88
N ASP A 80 10.47 19.23 -5.15
CA ASP A 80 11.41 18.22 -5.70
C ASP A 80 10.77 17.37 -6.84
N ARG A 81 9.43 17.35 -6.94
CA ARG A 81 8.65 16.56 -7.89
C ARG A 81 8.02 17.38 -9.02
N ASP A 82 8.25 18.70 -9.08
CA ASP A 82 7.59 19.57 -10.07
C ASP A 82 8.07 19.33 -11.51
N HIS A 83 9.25 18.70 -11.67
CA HIS A 83 9.76 18.24 -12.98
C HIS A 83 8.76 17.35 -13.73
N ARG A 84 7.94 16.57 -13.01
CA ARG A 84 6.96 15.64 -13.59
C ARG A 84 5.86 16.33 -14.42
N LEU A 85 5.61 17.62 -14.16
CA LEU A 85 4.68 18.43 -14.94
C LEU A 85 5.32 19.01 -16.21
N GLN A 86 6.65 19.06 -16.26
CA GLN A 86 7.43 19.61 -17.38
C GLN A 86 7.80 18.51 -18.38
N ASP A 87 7.94 17.27 -17.91
CA ASP A 87 8.24 16.08 -18.71
C ASP A 87 7.01 15.64 -19.54
N LEU A 88 6.60 16.46 -20.51
CA LEU A 88 5.45 16.20 -21.35
C LEU A 88 5.83 15.22 -22.48
N PRO A 89 5.16 14.06 -22.59
CA PRO A 89 5.38 13.12 -23.69
C PRO A 89 4.98 13.75 -25.04
N PRO A 90 5.70 13.44 -26.13
CA PRO A 90 5.36 13.96 -27.46
C PRO A 90 3.95 13.50 -27.87
N GLY A 91 3.10 14.46 -28.25
CA GLY A 91 1.74 14.20 -28.73
C GLY A 91 0.64 14.18 -27.65
N VAL A 92 0.97 14.39 -26.37
CA VAL A 92 -0.01 14.44 -25.27
C VAL A 92 -0.29 15.88 -24.88
N SER A 93 -1.57 16.26 -24.79
CA SER A 93 -1.97 17.58 -24.29
C SER A 93 -1.61 17.72 -22.80
N ARG A 94 -1.22 18.92 -22.37
CA ARG A 94 -0.85 19.18 -20.96
C ARG A 94 -1.94 18.73 -19.97
N THR A 95 -3.20 18.98 -20.32
CA THR A 95 -4.36 18.58 -19.51
C THR A 95 -4.51 17.06 -19.41
N GLU A 96 -4.19 16.34 -20.48
CA GLU A 96 -4.26 14.88 -20.52
C GLU A 96 -3.11 14.26 -19.71
N HIS A 97 -1.90 14.81 -19.82
CA HIS A 97 -0.75 14.41 -19.01
C HIS A 97 -0.98 14.59 -17.51
N GLU A 98 -1.59 15.71 -17.11
CA GLU A 98 -1.97 15.97 -15.71
C GLU A 98 -2.97 14.94 -15.18
N MET A 99 -3.92 14.49 -16.01
CA MET A 99 -4.88 13.44 -15.63
C MET A 99 -4.22 12.06 -15.50
N LEU A 100 -3.24 11.75 -16.35
CA LEU A 100 -2.52 10.47 -16.33
C LEU A 100 -1.61 10.31 -15.11
N LEU A 101 -1.06 11.41 -14.58
CA LEU A 101 -0.15 11.41 -13.43
C LEU A 101 -0.78 10.82 -12.15
N GLY A 102 -2.10 10.92 -11.94
CA GLY A 102 -2.80 10.27 -10.82
C GLY A 102 -2.17 10.54 -9.44
N TRP A 103 -1.73 9.48 -8.74
CA TRP A 103 -1.03 9.56 -7.45
C TRP A 103 0.41 10.13 -7.53
N ASP A 104 0.97 10.20 -8.72
CA ASP A 104 2.32 10.71 -8.98
C ASP A 104 2.34 12.23 -9.23
N HIS A 105 1.16 12.84 -9.30
CA HIS A 105 0.97 14.28 -9.45
C HIS A 105 1.63 15.05 -8.29
N PRO A 106 2.39 16.15 -8.54
CA PRO A 106 3.15 16.83 -7.47
C PRO A 106 2.27 17.43 -6.36
N ARG A 107 1.05 17.84 -6.71
CA ARG A 107 0.05 18.34 -5.77
C ARG A 107 -0.65 17.24 -4.97
N PHE A 108 -0.48 15.98 -5.33
CA PHE A 108 -1.07 14.87 -4.58
C PHE A 108 -0.43 14.79 -3.19
N ARG A 109 -1.27 14.60 -2.18
CA ARG A 109 -0.86 14.46 -0.78
C ARG A 109 -1.37 13.14 -0.24
N PHE A 110 -0.47 12.36 0.34
CA PHE A 110 -0.87 11.15 1.04
C PHE A 110 -1.53 11.51 2.38
N HIS A 111 -2.65 10.89 2.67
CA HIS A 111 -3.40 11.03 3.91
C HIS A 111 -3.02 9.91 4.89
N MET A 112 -2.75 10.29 6.13
CA MET A 112 -2.28 9.40 7.21
C MET A 112 -3.44 8.87 8.04
#